data_AF-A0A8H7ASP7-F1
#
_entry.id   AF-A0A8H7ASP7-F1
#
_cell.length_a   1.000
_cell.length_b   1.000
_cell.length_c   1.000
_cell.angle_alpha   90.00
_cell.angle_beta   90.00
_cell.angle_gamma   90.00
#
_symmetry.space_group_name_H-M   'P 1'
#
loop_
_entity.id
_entity.type
_entity.pdbx_description
1 polymer ?
#
loop_
_entity_poly.entity_id
_entity_poly.type
_entity_poly.pdbx_seq_one_letter_code
_entity_poly.pdbx_strand_id
1 'polypeptide(L)'
;MAQTNTRPLFNKDPTKGVKSKASKTSSSLLADINFERKNKPQPRLPPNHKIQKRPITHPPIAAPYAGPNVQKVVYVSKHTPIMAAVKRVRKLLDQAEKRNLQKEGVLGTGKRTGNIAAAAQTKSRTKQEEVLVKGSGRAIEQAAKVGEWFMRHAEDGGWLVDVRAGSVKVIDDIVEDSSAKVETVQTVCDEDENTSQFETLCNSAEKDHVHVPKENMDHKLGNGDNPSEGDEHASHVVETAPKQKAPRHKKRKRSMYDADDVPEARTRFIHAVEIAVSLKG
;
A
#
# COMPACT_ATOMS: atom_id res chain seq x y z
N MET A 1 32.95 32.58 66.77
CA MET A 1 32.25 33.07 65.56
C MET A 1 32.25 31.93 64.55
N ALA A 2 31.11 31.24 64.40
CA ALA A 2 30.97 30.06 63.55
C ALA A 2 30.70 30.50 62.10
N GLN A 3 31.50 29.98 61.16
CA GLN A 3 31.32 30.20 59.72
C GLN A 3 30.37 29.14 59.17
N THR A 4 29.21 29.56 58.66
CA THR A 4 28.26 28.69 57.97
C THR A 4 28.51 28.73 56.46
N ASN A 5 28.98 27.61 55.93
CA ASN A 5 29.13 27.37 54.49
C ASN A 5 27.74 27.21 53.85
N THR A 6 27.38 28.14 52.96
CA THR A 6 26.13 28.08 52.17
C THR A 6 26.46 27.53 50.79
N ARG A 7 25.95 26.34 50.44
CA ARG A 7 26.09 25.73 49.11
C ARG A 7 25.21 26.47 48.09
N PRO A 8 25.68 26.75 46.87
CA PRO A 8 24.80 27.24 45.80
C PRO A 8 24.01 26.07 45.18
N LEU A 9 22.72 26.31 45.00
CA LEU A 9 21.79 25.41 44.33
C LEU A 9 22.12 25.33 42.84
N PHE A 10 22.33 24.11 42.38
CA PHE A 10 22.54 23.73 40.98
C PHE A 10 21.22 23.99 40.22
N ASN A 11 21.16 25.05 39.42
CA ASN A 11 20.00 25.36 38.60
C ASN A 11 19.86 24.31 37.48
N LYS A 12 18.69 23.68 37.43
CA LYS A 12 18.25 22.76 36.37
C LYS A 12 18.40 23.39 34.99
N ASP A 13 19.06 22.67 34.09
CA ASP A 13 19.08 22.97 32.67
C ASP A 13 17.65 23.05 32.08
N PRO A 14 17.32 24.08 31.31
CA PRO A 14 16.10 24.08 30.51
C PRO A 14 16.36 23.27 29.24
N THR A 15 16.01 21.99 29.25
CA THR A 15 15.78 21.24 28.01
C THR A 15 14.56 21.84 27.31
N LYS A 16 14.78 22.96 26.62
CA LYS A 16 13.86 23.45 25.59
C LYS A 16 13.72 22.33 24.57
N GLY A 17 12.59 21.64 24.63
CA GLY A 17 12.17 20.69 23.62
C GLY A 17 12.14 21.35 22.26
N VAL A 18 13.22 21.18 21.51
CA VAL A 18 13.21 21.29 20.06
C VAL A 18 12.17 20.28 19.61
N LYS A 19 11.00 20.77 19.19
CA LYS A 19 10.01 19.94 18.50
C LYS A 19 10.73 19.36 17.29
N SER A 20 11.19 18.12 17.38
CA SER A 20 11.72 17.40 16.23
C SER A 20 10.63 17.48 15.16
N LYS A 21 11.00 18.00 13.97
CA LYS A 21 10.10 18.01 12.83
C LYS A 21 9.63 16.58 12.65
N ALA A 22 8.37 16.28 12.98
CA ALA A 22 7.84 14.94 12.86
C ALA A 22 7.96 14.54 11.39
N SER A 23 8.93 13.65 11.09
CA SER A 23 9.14 13.16 9.74
C SER A 23 7.84 12.50 9.29
N LYS A 24 7.20 13.01 8.23
CA LYS A 24 5.98 12.41 7.70
C LYS A 24 6.23 10.93 7.40
N THR A 25 5.47 10.05 8.04
CA THR A 25 5.47 8.61 7.73
C THR A 25 4.78 8.37 6.39
N SER A 26 5.07 7.26 5.73
CA SER A 26 4.36 6.86 4.48
C SER A 26 2.84 6.82 4.65
N SER A 27 2.33 6.43 5.82
CA SER A 27 0.89 6.49 6.11
C SER A 27 0.34 7.92 6.10
N SER A 28 1.06 8.89 6.69
CA SER A 28 0.66 10.30 6.67
C SER A 28 0.73 10.90 5.28
N LEU A 29 1.73 10.50 4.47
CA LEU A 29 1.84 10.94 3.07
C LEU A 29 0.65 10.48 2.24
N LEU A 30 0.12 9.29 2.51
CA LEU A 30 -1.04 8.77 1.80
C LEU A 30 -2.36 9.34 2.31
N ALA A 31 -2.44 9.70 3.59
CA ALA A 31 -3.66 10.28 4.18
C ALA A 31 -4.01 11.65 3.59
N ASP A 32 -2.99 12.43 3.20
CA ASP A 32 -3.16 13.75 2.58
C ASP A 32 -3.66 13.67 1.11
N ILE A 33 -3.65 12.47 0.50
CA ILE A 33 -3.97 12.29 -0.93
C ILE A 33 -5.45 12.01 -1.13
N ASN A 34 -6.13 12.92 -1.82
CA ASN A 34 -7.51 12.73 -2.26
C ASN A 34 -7.57 12.05 -3.62
N PHE A 35 -8.13 10.84 -3.67
CA PHE A 35 -8.39 10.15 -4.93
C PHE A 35 -9.81 10.40 -5.44
N GLU A 36 -9.91 10.83 -6.69
CA GLU A 36 -11.19 10.97 -7.36
C GLU A 36 -11.83 9.58 -7.60
N ARG A 37 -13.09 9.41 -7.17
CA ARG A 37 -13.86 8.19 -7.40
C ARG A 37 -14.40 8.14 -8.84
N LYS A 38 -13.59 7.60 -9.76
CA LYS A 38 -13.95 7.46 -11.18
C LYS A 38 -14.74 6.18 -11.52
N ASN A 39 -14.84 5.23 -10.60
CA ASN A 39 -15.52 3.96 -10.84
C ASN A 39 -17.04 4.10 -10.74
N LYS A 40 -17.74 3.91 -11.85
CA LYS A 40 -19.20 3.79 -11.89
C LYS A 40 -19.63 2.39 -11.40
N PRO A 41 -20.77 2.26 -10.69
CA PRO A 41 -21.31 0.95 -10.36
C PRO A 41 -21.76 0.24 -11.63
N GLN A 42 -21.08 -0.83 -12.01
CA GLN A 42 -21.51 -1.65 -13.16
C GLN A 42 -22.36 -2.84 -12.69
N PRO A 43 -23.22 -3.38 -13.58
CA PRO A 43 -24.03 -4.56 -13.31
C PRO A 43 -23.18 -5.78 -12.92
N ARG A 44 -23.85 -6.78 -12.33
CA ARG A 44 -23.25 -8.08 -12.03
C ARG A 44 -23.18 -8.90 -13.31
N LEU A 45 -22.13 -9.69 -13.43
CA LEU A 45 -22.01 -10.64 -14.54
C LEU A 45 -22.88 -11.86 -14.28
N PRO A 46 -23.41 -12.50 -15.35
CA PRO A 46 -23.96 -13.84 -15.32
C PRO A 46 -23.00 -14.85 -14.68
N PRO A 47 -23.50 -15.93 -14.03
CA PRO A 47 -22.66 -16.87 -13.29
C PRO A 47 -21.71 -17.65 -14.21
N ASN A 48 -22.04 -17.74 -15.49
CA ASN A 48 -21.22 -18.35 -16.55
C ASN A 48 -20.14 -17.41 -17.09
N HIS A 49 -19.90 -16.23 -16.50
CA HIS A 49 -18.88 -15.29 -16.96
C HIS A 49 -17.96 -14.84 -15.81
N LYS A 50 -16.65 -14.86 -16.07
CA LYS A 50 -15.60 -14.36 -15.17
C LYS A 50 -14.84 -13.20 -15.78
N ILE A 51 -14.33 -12.34 -14.89
CA ILE A 51 -13.44 -11.23 -15.26
C ILE A 51 -12.01 -11.75 -15.31
N GLN A 52 -11.39 -11.71 -16.49
CA GLN A 52 -9.97 -11.95 -16.68
C GLN A 52 -9.24 -10.60 -16.77
N LYS A 53 -8.29 -10.35 -15.87
CA LYS A 53 -7.60 -9.06 -15.80
C LYS A 53 -6.49 -8.98 -16.84
N ARG A 54 -6.47 -7.90 -17.62
CA ARG A 54 -5.36 -7.66 -18.55
C ARG A 54 -4.12 -7.13 -17.80
N PRO A 55 -2.90 -7.52 -18.23
CA PRO A 55 -1.68 -6.86 -17.78
C PRO A 55 -1.69 -5.36 -18.10
N ILE A 56 -1.24 -4.53 -17.16
CA ILE A 56 -1.15 -3.08 -17.37
C ILE A 56 0.17 -2.79 -18.09
N THR A 57 0.11 -2.48 -19.38
CA THR A 57 1.29 -2.06 -20.15
C THR A 57 1.68 -0.63 -19.78
N HIS A 58 2.95 -0.42 -19.43
CA HIS A 58 3.51 0.91 -19.23
C HIS A 58 4.35 1.32 -20.45
N PRO A 59 4.48 2.64 -20.74
CA PRO A 59 5.37 3.11 -21.80
C PRO A 59 6.82 2.68 -21.55
N PRO A 60 7.65 2.64 -22.61
CA PRO A 60 9.08 2.35 -22.47
C PRO A 60 9.77 3.40 -21.59
N ILE A 61 10.74 2.94 -20.80
CA ILE A 61 11.50 3.82 -19.91
C ILE A 61 12.44 4.67 -20.75
N ALA A 62 12.43 5.99 -20.52
CA ALA A 62 13.34 6.90 -21.19
C ALA A 62 14.81 6.57 -20.90
N ALA A 63 15.68 6.72 -21.90
CA ALA A 63 17.12 6.52 -21.72
C ALA A 63 17.66 7.45 -20.61
N PRO A 64 18.60 7.01 -19.75
CA PRO A 64 19.14 7.84 -18.67
C PRO A 64 19.72 9.16 -19.16
N TYR A 65 20.36 9.15 -20.34
CA TYR A 65 20.99 10.30 -20.95
C TYR A 65 20.04 11.21 -21.74
N ALA A 66 18.77 10.83 -21.95
CA ALA A 66 17.83 11.68 -22.68
C ALA A 66 17.63 13.02 -21.95
N GLY A 67 17.49 14.11 -22.70
CA GLY A 67 17.48 15.47 -22.16
C GLY A 67 16.31 15.80 -21.21
N PRO A 68 16.30 17.03 -20.63
CA PRO A 68 15.37 17.42 -19.57
C PRO A 68 13.90 17.50 -20.02
N ASN A 69 13.64 17.54 -21.33
CA ASN A 69 12.28 17.55 -21.87
C ASN A 69 11.59 16.18 -21.77
N VAL A 70 12.36 15.09 -21.61
CA VAL A 70 11.82 13.73 -21.56
C VAL A 70 11.70 13.29 -20.10
N GLN A 71 10.48 12.93 -19.69
CA GLN A 71 10.20 12.50 -18.31
C GLN A 71 10.99 11.24 -17.93
N LYS A 72 11.65 11.31 -16.77
CA LYS A 72 12.32 10.15 -16.16
C LYS A 72 11.35 9.45 -15.23
N VAL A 73 11.03 8.19 -15.50
CA VAL A 73 10.03 7.45 -14.74
C VAL A 73 10.62 6.15 -14.20
N VAL A 74 10.35 5.87 -12.93
CA VAL A 74 10.64 4.59 -12.27
C VAL A 74 9.33 3.96 -11.84
N TYR A 75 8.97 2.86 -12.50
CA TYR A 75 7.81 2.05 -12.10
C TYR A 75 8.19 1.15 -10.90
N VAL A 76 7.31 1.15 -9.89
CA VAL A 76 7.47 0.37 -8.66
C VAL A 76 6.32 -0.61 -8.53
N SER A 77 6.66 -1.86 -8.22
CA SER A 77 5.70 -2.92 -7.89
C SER A 77 5.65 -3.14 -6.38
N LYS A 78 4.64 -3.88 -5.89
CA LYS A 78 4.54 -4.28 -4.47
C LYS A 78 5.80 -4.99 -3.96
N HIS A 79 6.42 -5.82 -4.81
CA HIS A 79 7.56 -6.66 -4.44
C HIS A 79 8.91 -6.00 -4.70
N THR A 80 8.94 -4.77 -5.22
CA THR A 80 10.19 -4.06 -5.49
C THR A 80 10.85 -3.67 -4.17
N PRO A 81 12.09 -4.08 -3.85
CA PRO A 81 12.78 -3.63 -2.65
C PRO A 81 12.95 -2.11 -2.63
N ILE A 82 12.71 -1.46 -1.48
CA ILE A 82 12.74 0.01 -1.36
C ILE A 82 14.09 0.56 -1.82
N MET A 83 15.19 -0.02 -1.36
CA MET A 83 16.54 0.43 -1.73
C MET A 83 16.85 0.24 -3.21
N ALA A 84 16.27 -0.75 -3.87
CA ALA A 84 16.43 -0.93 -5.32
C ALA A 84 15.72 0.19 -6.10
N ALA A 85 14.54 0.64 -5.65
CA ALA A 85 13.88 1.80 -6.23
C ALA A 85 14.67 3.09 -5.96
N VAL A 86 15.11 3.31 -4.72
CA VAL A 86 15.91 4.48 -4.33
C VAL A 86 17.19 4.60 -5.16
N LYS A 87 17.95 3.52 -5.32
CA LYS A 87 19.19 3.53 -6.14
C LYS A 87 18.91 3.87 -7.60
N ARG A 88 17.80 3.39 -8.17
CA ARG A 88 17.39 3.74 -9.54
C ARG A 88 17.06 5.22 -9.67
N VAL A 89 16.33 5.78 -8.69
CA VAL A 89 16.00 7.21 -8.65
C VAL A 89 17.27 8.06 -8.52
N ARG A 90 18.15 7.72 -7.57
CA ARG A 90 19.43 8.43 -7.37
C ARG A 90 20.27 8.44 -8.64
N LYS A 91 20.41 7.29 -9.32
CA LYS A 91 21.15 7.22 -10.58
C LYS A 91 20.62 8.18 -11.65
N LEU A 92 19.31 8.40 -11.71
CA LEU A 92 18.70 9.33 -12.67
C LEU A 92 18.92 10.79 -12.24
N LEU A 93 18.82 11.08 -10.94
CA LEU A 93 19.11 12.41 -10.39
C LEU A 93 20.60 12.79 -10.59
N ASP A 94 21.53 11.87 -10.36
CA ASP A 94 22.97 12.08 -10.58
C ASP A 94 23.25 12.44 -12.06
N GLN A 95 22.49 11.90 -13.01
CA GLN A 95 22.62 12.23 -14.43
C GLN A 95 22.02 13.62 -14.74
N ALA A 96 20.93 13.99 -14.09
CA ALA A 96 20.37 15.33 -14.16
C ALA A 96 21.38 16.37 -13.63
N GLU A 97 22.05 16.09 -12.51
CA GLU A 97 23.12 16.96 -11.98
C GLU A 97 24.26 17.14 -12.96
N LYS A 98 24.79 16.04 -13.50
CA LYS A 98 25.89 16.09 -14.48
C LYS A 98 25.51 16.93 -15.69
N ARG A 99 24.29 16.78 -16.18
CA ARG A 99 23.78 17.57 -17.32
C ARG A 99 23.65 19.04 -16.96
N ASN A 100 23.18 19.37 -15.75
CA ASN A 100 23.11 20.75 -15.29
C ASN A 100 24.51 21.37 -15.18
N LEU A 101 25.49 20.65 -14.61
CA LEU A 101 26.88 21.10 -14.52
C LEU A 101 27.55 21.27 -15.89
N GLN A 102 27.21 20.42 -16.86
CA GLN A 102 27.66 20.56 -18.26
C GLN A 102 27.03 21.79 -18.93
N LYS A 103 25.72 21.99 -18.75
CA LYS A 103 24.98 23.13 -19.30
C LYS A 103 25.53 24.46 -18.78
N GLU A 104 25.89 24.51 -17.50
CA GLU A 104 26.49 25.67 -16.85
C GLU A 104 28.00 25.83 -17.15
N GLY A 105 28.58 24.96 -17.99
CA GLY A 105 29.98 25.06 -18.41
C GLY A 105 31.02 24.68 -17.34
N VAL A 106 30.58 24.10 -16.22
CA VAL A 106 31.46 23.66 -15.11
C VAL A 106 32.19 22.36 -15.48
N LEU A 107 31.52 21.46 -16.20
CA LEU A 107 32.07 20.18 -16.65
C LEU A 107 32.17 20.16 -18.19
N GLY A 108 33.19 20.78 -18.76
CA GLY A 108 33.46 20.75 -20.20
C GLY A 108 34.91 21.12 -20.53
N THR A 109 35.48 20.51 -21.58
CA THR A 109 36.90 20.60 -21.96
C THR A 109 37.33 21.92 -22.61
N GLY A 110 36.43 22.88 -22.84
CA GLY A 110 36.69 24.02 -23.73
C GLY A 110 36.97 25.39 -23.10
N LYS A 111 36.44 25.71 -21.91
CA LYS A 111 36.66 27.04 -21.31
C LYS A 111 36.28 27.06 -19.83
N ARG A 112 37.28 26.96 -18.95
CA ARG A 112 37.13 26.95 -17.48
C ARG A 112 36.85 28.35 -16.89
N THR A 113 36.00 29.14 -17.54
CA THR A 113 35.69 30.52 -17.12
C THR A 113 34.21 30.68 -16.76
N GLY A 114 33.59 29.62 -16.21
CA GLY A 114 32.20 29.66 -15.76
C GLY A 114 32.15 30.13 -14.31
N ASN A 115 31.63 31.34 -14.08
CA ASN A 115 31.33 31.85 -12.76
C ASN A 115 30.37 30.89 -12.03
N ILE A 116 30.88 30.08 -11.10
CA ILE A 116 30.12 29.14 -10.27
C ILE A 116 28.94 29.85 -9.57
N ALA A 117 29.10 31.14 -9.27
CA ALA A 117 28.05 32.00 -8.71
C ALA A 117 26.89 32.29 -9.69
N ALA A 118 27.15 32.44 -10.99
CA ALA A 118 26.10 32.64 -12.00
C ALA A 118 25.30 31.36 -12.24
N ALA A 119 25.99 30.21 -12.26
CA ALA A 119 25.39 28.89 -12.33
C ALA A 119 24.51 28.55 -11.12
N ALA A 120 24.76 29.15 -9.95
CA ALA A 120 23.90 29.01 -8.78
C ALA A 120 22.61 29.85 -8.90
N GLN A 121 22.66 31.00 -9.57
CA GLN A 121 21.50 31.89 -9.72
C GLN A 121 20.52 31.43 -10.82
N THR A 122 21.01 30.83 -11.92
CA THR A 122 20.18 30.29 -13.00
C THR A 122 19.36 29.06 -12.60
N LYS A 123 19.76 28.33 -11.55
CA LYS A 123 19.05 27.17 -10.98
C LYS A 123 17.60 27.46 -10.55
N SER A 124 17.29 28.71 -10.24
CA SER A 124 15.97 29.14 -9.78
C SER A 124 14.94 29.30 -10.90
N ARG A 125 15.38 29.51 -12.16
CA ARG A 125 14.49 29.87 -13.28
C ARG A 125 14.10 28.69 -14.17
N THR A 126 14.89 27.63 -14.25
CA THR A 126 14.57 26.46 -15.07
C THR A 126 13.96 25.35 -14.22
N LYS A 127 12.83 24.78 -14.67
CA LYS A 127 12.27 23.55 -14.09
C LYS A 127 13.38 22.51 -14.00
N GLN A 128 13.74 22.14 -12.77
CA GLN A 128 14.72 21.09 -12.56
C GLN A 128 14.13 19.77 -13.06
N GLU A 129 15.00 18.93 -13.63
CA GLU A 129 14.60 17.61 -14.10
C GLU A 129 14.15 16.77 -12.90
N GLU A 130 12.86 16.42 -12.89
CA GLU A 130 12.26 15.58 -11.86
C GLU A 130 12.26 14.12 -12.30
N VAL A 131 12.47 13.22 -11.33
CA VAL A 131 12.32 11.77 -11.52
C VAL A 131 11.00 11.35 -10.87
N LEU A 132 10.11 10.80 -11.68
CA LEU A 132 8.78 10.36 -11.25
C LEU A 132 8.81 8.89 -10.83
N VAL A 133 8.45 8.61 -9.60
CA VAL A 133 8.21 7.24 -9.11
C VAL A 133 6.72 6.94 -9.23
N LYS A 134 6.35 6.04 -10.13
CA LYS A 134 4.94 5.67 -10.37
C LYS A 134 4.60 4.34 -9.73
N GLY A 135 3.53 4.33 -8.93
CA GLY A 135 2.99 3.13 -8.31
C GLY A 135 1.46 3.11 -8.37
N SER A 136 0.87 1.98 -8.77
CA SER A 136 -0.59 1.80 -8.87
C SER A 136 -1.12 0.71 -7.95
N GLY A 137 -2.34 0.88 -7.45
CA GLY A 137 -3.02 -0.11 -6.62
C GLY A 137 -2.20 -0.54 -5.40
N ARG A 138 -1.88 -1.84 -5.28
CA ARG A 138 -1.09 -2.38 -4.16
C ARG A 138 0.35 -1.85 -4.09
N ALA A 139 0.87 -1.27 -5.17
CA ALA A 139 2.22 -0.72 -5.19
C ALA A 139 2.31 0.72 -4.64
N ILE A 140 1.17 1.37 -4.35
CA ILE A 140 1.13 2.73 -3.82
C ILE A 140 1.88 2.83 -2.48
N GLU A 141 1.69 1.84 -1.59
CA GLU A 141 2.38 1.79 -0.30
C GLU A 141 3.91 1.76 -0.49
N GLN A 142 4.39 0.99 -1.46
CA GLN A 142 5.81 0.86 -1.73
C GLN A 142 6.39 2.13 -2.32
N ALA A 143 5.66 2.80 -3.22
CA ALA A 143 6.05 4.12 -3.73
C ALA A 143 6.13 5.13 -2.58
N ALA A 144 5.12 5.19 -1.70
CA ALA A 144 5.11 6.10 -0.56
C ALA A 144 6.30 5.90 0.38
N LYS A 145 6.72 4.64 0.62
CA LYS A 145 7.94 4.33 1.40
C LYS A 145 9.21 4.85 0.73
N VAL A 146 9.29 4.83 -0.60
CA VAL A 146 10.42 5.44 -1.34
C VAL A 146 10.41 6.97 -1.16
N GLY A 147 9.23 7.61 -1.26
CA GLY A 147 9.09 9.04 -0.99
C GLY A 147 9.48 9.42 0.44
N GLU A 148 8.99 8.68 1.44
CA GLU A 148 9.36 8.82 2.85
C GLU A 148 10.88 8.70 3.05
N TRP A 149 11.53 7.75 2.37
CA TRP A 149 12.98 7.58 2.45
C TRP A 149 13.71 8.84 1.96
N PHE A 150 13.31 9.40 0.81
CA PHE A 150 13.93 10.63 0.30
C PHE A 150 13.64 11.83 1.19
N MET A 151 12.45 11.92 1.80
CA MET A 151 12.13 12.99 2.76
C MET A 151 12.98 12.90 4.03
N ARG A 152 13.21 11.69 4.55
CA ARG A 152 14.05 11.47 5.74
C ARG A 152 15.51 11.83 5.51
N HIS A 153 16.03 11.58 4.31
CA HIS A 153 17.42 11.87 3.94
C HIS A 153 17.55 13.19 3.15
N ALA A 154 16.51 14.02 3.14
CA ALA A 154 16.49 15.25 2.33
C ALA A 154 17.57 16.27 2.75
N GLU A 155 18.02 16.22 4.01
CA GLU A 155 19.08 17.10 4.53
C GLU A 155 20.46 16.73 3.96
N ASP A 156 20.75 15.44 3.78
CA ASP A 156 22.04 14.96 3.26
C ASP A 156 22.16 15.13 1.74
N GLY A 157 21.05 14.91 1.03
CA GLY A 157 21.05 14.89 -0.43
C GLY A 157 20.42 16.08 -1.11
N GLY A 158 19.82 17.00 -0.35
CA GLY A 158 19.12 18.16 -0.90
C GLY A 158 18.03 17.76 -1.89
N TRP A 159 17.06 16.93 -1.48
CA TRP A 159 15.96 16.50 -2.35
C TRP A 159 14.64 17.19 -2.00
N LEU A 160 13.84 17.48 -3.02
CA LEU A 160 12.46 17.92 -2.91
C LEU A 160 11.53 16.80 -3.40
N VAL A 161 10.55 16.45 -2.56
CA VAL A 161 9.58 15.39 -2.86
C VAL A 161 8.18 15.99 -2.95
N ASP A 162 7.53 15.80 -4.09
CA ASP A 162 6.14 16.18 -4.34
C ASP A 162 5.30 14.92 -4.65
N VAL A 163 4.09 14.84 -4.11
CA VAL A 163 3.23 13.64 -4.20
C VAL A 163 1.95 14.00 -4.94
N ARG A 164 1.74 13.37 -6.09
CA ARG A 164 0.61 13.64 -6.99
C ARG A 164 -0.35 12.45 -7.03
N ALA A 165 -1.63 12.73 -6.82
CA ALA A 165 -2.70 11.76 -6.97
C ALA A 165 -3.00 11.49 -8.44
N GLY A 166 -3.21 10.23 -8.79
CA GLY A 166 -3.51 9.81 -10.15
C GLY A 166 -4.53 8.66 -10.22
N SER A 167 -4.94 8.35 -11.43
CA SER A 167 -5.83 7.22 -11.74
C SER A 167 -5.48 6.64 -13.09
N VAL A 168 -5.48 5.32 -13.21
CA VAL A 168 -5.17 4.59 -14.45
C VAL A 168 -6.41 3.82 -14.88
N LYS A 169 -6.83 4.02 -16.14
CA LYS A 169 -7.91 3.25 -16.76
C LYS A 169 -7.36 1.88 -17.17
N VAL A 170 -8.03 0.83 -16.74
CA VAL A 170 -7.69 -0.57 -17.04
C VAL A 170 -8.91 -1.23 -17.68
N ILE A 171 -8.63 -2.06 -18.68
CA ILE A 171 -9.61 -2.86 -19.40
C ILE A 171 -9.38 -4.30 -18.95
N ASP A 172 -10.40 -4.94 -18.42
CA ASP A 172 -10.39 -6.37 -18.10
C ASP A 172 -11.35 -7.08 -19.06
N ASP A 173 -11.01 -8.30 -19.47
CA ASP A 173 -11.83 -9.14 -20.35
C ASP A 173 -12.92 -9.83 -19.55
N ILE A 174 -14.05 -10.09 -20.22
CA ILE A 174 -15.11 -10.94 -19.71
C ILE A 174 -15.10 -12.20 -20.55
N VAL A 175 -14.88 -13.34 -19.90
CA VAL A 175 -14.73 -14.64 -20.55
C VAL A 175 -15.77 -15.60 -19.98
N GLU A 176 -16.38 -16.37 -20.86
CA GLU A 176 -17.27 -17.46 -20.48
C GLU A 176 -16.52 -18.55 -19.72
N ASP A 177 -17.04 -18.91 -18.56
CA ASP A 177 -16.58 -20.04 -17.78
C ASP A 177 -17.22 -21.33 -18.30
N SER A 178 -16.46 -22.11 -19.06
CA SER A 178 -16.88 -23.44 -19.49
C SER A 178 -17.19 -24.40 -18.33
N SER A 179 -16.67 -24.13 -17.12
CA SER A 179 -16.94 -24.91 -15.91
C SER A 179 -18.31 -24.65 -15.28
N ALA A 180 -19.05 -23.64 -15.71
CA ALA A 180 -20.36 -23.29 -15.15
C ALA A 180 -21.54 -23.96 -15.89
N LYS A 181 -21.27 -24.82 -16.89
CA LYS A 181 -22.32 -25.54 -17.64
C LYS A 181 -22.91 -26.77 -16.92
N VAL A 182 -22.55 -27.05 -15.66
CA VAL A 182 -23.03 -28.23 -14.93
C VAL A 182 -23.60 -27.84 -13.57
N GLU A 183 -24.75 -27.17 -13.54
CA GLU A 183 -25.63 -27.11 -12.36
C GLU A 183 -27.05 -26.65 -12.74
N THR A 184 -27.56 -27.17 -13.85
CA THR A 184 -28.96 -26.95 -14.26
C THR A 184 -29.51 -28.25 -14.86
N VAL A 185 -29.44 -29.33 -14.07
CA VAL A 185 -30.09 -30.61 -14.39
C VAL A 185 -31.14 -30.86 -13.31
N GLN A 186 -32.41 -30.74 -13.74
CA GLN A 186 -33.61 -31.40 -13.20
C GLN A 186 -34.02 -31.18 -11.73
N THR A 187 -34.86 -30.17 -11.50
CA THR A 187 -36.12 -30.43 -10.79
C THR A 187 -37.17 -30.78 -11.83
N VAL A 188 -37.33 -32.07 -12.13
CA VAL A 188 -38.56 -32.59 -12.75
C VAL A 188 -39.40 -33.15 -11.61
N CYS A 189 -40.63 -32.68 -11.57
CA CYS A 189 -41.68 -33.13 -10.68
C CYS A 189 -42.17 -34.47 -11.23
N ASP A 190 -41.82 -35.57 -10.58
CA ASP A 190 -42.54 -36.83 -10.73
C ASP A 190 -43.16 -37.15 -9.37
N GLU A 191 -44.45 -36.85 -9.26
CA GLU A 191 -45.33 -37.53 -8.32
C GLU A 191 -45.54 -38.94 -8.88
N ASP A 192 -45.17 -39.97 -8.15
CA ASP A 192 -45.90 -41.23 -8.13
C ASP A 192 -45.54 -42.02 -6.87
N GLU A 193 -46.59 -42.38 -6.15
CA GLU A 193 -46.55 -43.22 -4.96
C GLU A 193 -46.04 -44.63 -5.30
N ASN A 194 -45.34 -45.28 -4.36
CA ASN A 194 -45.85 -46.45 -3.63
C ASN A 194 -44.73 -47.37 -3.07
N THR A 195 -44.92 -47.71 -1.80
CA THR A 195 -44.46 -48.88 -1.01
C THR A 195 -42.97 -49.14 -0.68
N SER A 196 -42.71 -48.89 0.61
CA SER A 196 -42.20 -49.81 1.65
C SER A 196 -40.71 -50.15 1.78
N GLN A 197 -40.25 -49.84 3.01
CA GLN A 197 -39.45 -50.69 3.90
C GLN A 197 -38.02 -51.00 3.47
N PHE A 198 -37.06 -50.27 4.04
CA PHE A 198 -35.92 -50.91 4.70
C PHE A 198 -35.25 -49.97 5.73
N GLU A 199 -34.71 -50.61 6.75
CA GLU A 199 -34.20 -50.12 8.02
C GLU A 199 -32.79 -49.51 7.96
N THR A 200 -32.53 -48.59 8.90
CA THR A 200 -31.39 -48.59 9.84
C THR A 200 -29.92 -48.51 9.36
N LEU A 201 -29.33 -47.35 9.70
CA LEU A 201 -28.00 -47.06 10.28
C LEU A 201 -26.68 -47.42 9.54
N CYS A 202 -25.89 -46.34 9.41
CA CYS A 202 -24.49 -46.18 9.83
C CYS A 202 -23.35 -46.90 9.09
N ASN A 203 -22.60 -46.08 8.35
CA ASN A 203 -21.16 -45.84 8.48
C ASN A 203 -20.30 -46.98 9.03
N SER A 204 -19.57 -47.63 8.12
CA SER A 204 -18.31 -48.31 8.42
C SER A 204 -17.21 -47.66 7.59
N ALA A 205 -16.43 -46.79 8.23
CA ALA A 205 -15.15 -46.33 7.71
C ALA A 205 -14.07 -47.30 8.18
N GLU A 206 -13.48 -48.03 7.23
CA GLU A 206 -12.32 -48.86 7.44
C GLU A 206 -11.09 -48.02 7.83
N LYS A 207 -10.37 -48.57 8.81
CA LYS A 207 -9.06 -48.14 9.27
C LYS A 207 -8.01 -48.77 8.39
N ASP A 208 -6.97 -48.00 8.04
CA ASP A 208 -5.65 -48.58 7.86
C ASP A 208 -4.64 -47.86 8.75
N HIS A 209 -3.98 -48.69 9.57
CA HIS A 209 -2.91 -48.37 10.51
C HIS A 209 -1.55 -48.48 9.81
N VAL A 210 -0.67 -47.49 9.99
CA VAL A 210 0.78 -47.73 10.03
C VAL A 210 1.41 -46.92 11.17
N HIS A 211 2.33 -47.59 11.88
CA HIS A 211 2.91 -47.30 13.18
C HIS A 211 4.30 -46.61 13.06
N VAL A 212 4.47 -45.44 13.71
CA VAL A 212 5.50 -45.01 14.72
C VAL A 212 6.94 -45.60 14.57
N PRO A 213 8.07 -44.82 14.69
CA PRO A 213 8.40 -44.13 15.96
C PRO A 213 9.17 -42.78 16.00
N LYS A 214 8.84 -42.08 17.10
CA LYS A 214 9.58 -41.21 18.05
C LYS A 214 10.94 -40.65 17.65
N GLU A 215 11.17 -39.34 17.94
CA GLU A 215 12.24 -38.84 18.85
C GLU A 215 11.93 -37.42 19.43
N ASN A 216 12.17 -37.29 20.74
CA ASN A 216 12.60 -36.14 21.56
C ASN A 216 11.66 -35.01 22.07
N MET A 217 11.71 -34.92 23.42
CA MET A 217 11.12 -33.95 24.35
C MET A 217 11.97 -32.69 24.49
N ASP A 218 11.35 -31.55 24.81
CA ASP A 218 11.69 -30.75 26.01
C ASP A 218 10.73 -29.54 26.14
N HIS A 219 9.88 -29.54 27.17
CA HIS A 219 9.16 -28.35 27.64
C HIS A 219 9.51 -28.14 29.12
N LYS A 220 10.09 -26.97 29.40
CA LYS A 220 10.57 -26.54 30.71
C LYS A 220 9.43 -25.88 31.49
N LEU A 221 9.23 -26.35 32.71
CA LEU A 221 8.33 -25.83 33.74
C LEU A 221 8.87 -24.54 34.37
N GLY A 222 7.95 -23.72 34.88
CA GLY A 222 8.23 -22.63 35.82
C GLY A 222 7.01 -22.37 36.72
N ASN A 223 7.13 -22.80 37.97
CA ASN A 223 6.20 -22.57 39.09
C ASN A 223 6.28 -21.13 39.64
N GLY A 224 5.22 -20.71 40.34
CA GLY A 224 5.25 -19.60 41.30
C GLY A 224 3.95 -19.50 42.10
N ASP A 225 4.03 -19.81 43.41
CA ASP A 225 2.99 -19.87 44.44
C ASP A 225 2.45 -18.49 44.94
N ASN A 226 1.11 -18.40 45.15
CA ASN A 226 0.29 -17.92 46.30
C ASN A 226 0.70 -16.72 47.22
N PRO A 227 -0.15 -16.15 48.14
CA PRO A 227 -1.58 -16.39 48.49
C PRO A 227 -2.48 -15.14 48.81
N SER A 228 -3.75 -15.41 49.15
CA SER A 228 -4.57 -14.86 50.28
C SER A 228 -5.61 -13.73 50.09
N GLU A 229 -6.85 -14.06 50.53
CA GLU A 229 -7.92 -13.29 51.22
C GLU A 229 -8.44 -11.99 50.56
N GLY A 230 -9.74 -11.67 50.47
CA GLY A 230 -10.94 -11.93 51.27
C GLY A 230 -11.68 -10.58 51.38
N ASP A 231 -13.01 -10.57 51.18
CA ASP A 231 -14.01 -9.49 51.44
C ASP A 231 -14.89 -9.02 50.24
N GLU A 232 -16.07 -9.62 50.18
CA GLU A 232 -17.41 -9.03 50.39
C GLU A 232 -17.86 -7.71 49.70
N HIS A 233 -18.98 -7.86 48.98
CA HIS A 233 -20.12 -6.95 48.78
C HIS A 233 -19.90 -5.52 48.25
N ALA A 234 -20.35 -5.26 47.01
CA ALA A 234 -21.50 -4.38 46.75
C ALA A 234 -21.78 -4.19 45.24
N SER A 235 -23.06 -4.31 44.93
CA SER A 235 -23.73 -4.08 43.66
C SER A 235 -23.52 -2.68 43.06
N HIS A 236 -23.21 -2.62 41.76
CA HIS A 236 -23.74 -1.55 40.91
C HIS A 236 -23.96 -2.05 39.48
N VAL A 237 -25.16 -2.58 39.24
CA VAL A 237 -25.72 -2.81 37.91
C VAL A 237 -25.95 -1.43 37.28
N VAL A 238 -25.05 -0.99 36.40
CA VAL A 238 -25.38 0.09 35.45
C VAL A 238 -26.08 -0.59 34.28
N GLU A 239 -27.40 -0.54 34.34
CA GLU A 239 -28.31 -0.90 33.26
C GLU A 239 -28.06 0.05 32.08
N THR A 240 -27.14 -0.32 31.19
CA THR A 240 -26.99 0.38 29.92
C THR A 240 -28.16 -0.02 29.04
N ALA A 241 -29.10 0.92 28.88
CA ALA A 241 -30.25 0.80 28.00
C ALA A 241 -29.89 0.19 26.64
N PRO A 242 -30.69 -0.75 26.10
CA PRO A 242 -30.41 -1.38 24.82
C PRO A 242 -30.45 -0.31 23.71
N LYS A 243 -29.28 0.01 23.16
CA LYS A 243 -29.15 0.82 21.94
C LYS A 243 -29.97 0.12 20.85
N GLN A 244 -31.11 0.71 20.50
CA GLN A 244 -31.94 0.29 19.38
C GLN A 244 -31.06 0.25 18.13
N LYS A 245 -30.78 -0.97 17.65
CA LYS A 245 -30.03 -1.18 16.41
C LYS A 245 -30.87 -0.63 15.28
N ALA A 246 -30.42 0.49 14.71
CA ALA A 246 -31.04 1.07 13.53
C ALA A 246 -31.24 -0.01 12.45
N PRO A 247 -32.42 -0.07 11.79
CA PRO A 247 -32.71 -1.07 10.80
C PRO A 247 -31.67 -1.00 9.69
N ARG A 248 -30.92 -2.09 9.50
CA ARG A 248 -29.93 -2.22 8.43
C ARG A 248 -30.68 -2.11 7.12
N HIS A 249 -30.59 -0.96 6.44
CA HIS A 249 -31.11 -0.81 5.08
C HIS A 249 -30.55 -1.94 4.21
N LYS A 250 -31.44 -2.84 3.76
CA LYS A 250 -31.10 -3.87 2.76
C LYS A 250 -30.68 -3.14 1.50
N LYS A 251 -29.36 -3.06 1.27
CA LYS A 251 -28.81 -2.51 0.02
C LYS A 251 -29.39 -3.32 -1.13
N ARG A 252 -30.17 -2.67 -2.00
CA ARG A 252 -30.73 -3.29 -3.21
C ARG A 252 -29.59 -3.94 -4.00
N LYS A 253 -29.79 -5.20 -4.40
CA LYS A 253 -28.84 -5.90 -5.28
C LYS A 253 -28.75 -5.12 -6.59
N ARG A 254 -27.54 -4.94 -7.13
CA ARG A 254 -27.34 -4.30 -8.44
C ARG A 254 -28.00 -5.14 -9.53
N SER A 255 -28.43 -4.50 -10.62
CA SER A 255 -28.88 -5.20 -11.82
C SER A 255 -27.78 -6.13 -12.33
N MET A 256 -28.20 -7.17 -13.03
CA MET A 256 -27.36 -8.17 -13.67
C MET A 256 -27.45 -7.94 -15.18
N TYR A 257 -26.40 -8.26 -15.93
CA TYR A 257 -26.53 -8.32 -17.39
C TYR A 257 -27.41 -9.50 -17.77
N ASP A 258 -28.17 -9.34 -18.85
CA ASP A 258 -28.87 -10.45 -19.49
C ASP A 258 -27.83 -11.36 -20.17
N ALA A 259 -28.14 -12.66 -20.30
CA ALA A 259 -27.19 -13.64 -20.80
C ALA A 259 -26.70 -13.33 -22.23
N ASP A 260 -27.55 -12.67 -23.02
CA ASP A 260 -27.29 -12.32 -24.42
C ASP A 260 -26.69 -10.91 -24.61
N ASP A 261 -26.63 -10.10 -23.54
CA ASP A 261 -26.14 -8.70 -23.57
C ASP A 261 -24.98 -8.48 -22.59
N VAL A 262 -24.05 -9.43 -22.54
CA VAL A 262 -22.82 -9.30 -21.75
C VAL A 262 -21.74 -8.63 -22.60
N PRO A 263 -21.16 -7.49 -22.16
CA PRO A 263 -20.08 -6.86 -22.90
C PRO A 263 -18.82 -7.73 -22.87
N GLU A 264 -18.06 -7.72 -23.96
CA GLU A 264 -16.79 -8.46 -24.05
C GLU A 264 -15.73 -7.97 -23.04
N ALA A 265 -15.78 -6.69 -22.67
CA ALA A 265 -14.78 -6.09 -21.79
C ALA A 265 -15.37 -5.10 -20.79
N ARG A 266 -14.73 -5.01 -19.62
CA ARG A 266 -15.10 -4.15 -18.52
C ARG A 266 -13.97 -3.18 -18.19
N THR A 267 -14.29 -1.90 -18.15
CA THR A 267 -13.32 -0.87 -17.73
C THR A 267 -13.43 -0.59 -16.24
N ARG A 268 -12.27 -0.39 -15.58
CA ARG A 268 -12.18 0.16 -14.22
C ARG A 268 -11.03 1.14 -14.11
N PHE A 269 -11.15 2.07 -13.17
CA PHE A 269 -10.08 2.97 -12.77
C PHE A 269 -9.40 2.41 -11.51
N ILE A 270 -8.08 2.36 -11.55
CA ILE A 270 -7.24 2.02 -10.41
C ILE A 270 -6.59 3.30 -9.92
N HIS A 271 -6.54 3.50 -8.61
CA HIS A 271 -5.76 4.58 -8.01
C HIS A 271 -4.27 4.41 -8.31
N ALA A 272 -3.60 5.52 -8.57
CA ALA A 272 -2.16 5.56 -8.79
C ALA A 272 -1.57 6.79 -8.12
N VAL A 273 -0.30 6.70 -7.74
CA VAL A 273 0.44 7.81 -7.15
C VAL A 273 1.69 8.03 -7.98
N GLU A 274 2.01 9.30 -8.19
CA GLU A 274 3.26 9.74 -8.80
C GLU A 274 4.02 10.55 -7.75
N ILE A 275 5.21 10.10 -7.39
CA ILE A 275 6.09 10.81 -6.45
C ILE A 275 7.20 11.43 -7.27
N ALA A 276 7.17 12.75 -7.40
CA ALA A 276 8.19 13.52 -8.07
C ALA A 276 9.34 13.78 -7.09
N VAL A 277 10.53 13.31 -7.41
CA VAL A 277 11.76 13.62 -6.68
C VAL A 277 12.61 14.53 -7.55
N SER A 278 12.96 15.69 -7.02
CA SER A 278 13.82 16.68 -7.68
C SER A 278 14.94 17.09 -6.73
N LEU A 279 15.95 17.74 -7.27
CA LEU A 279 17.03 18.29 -6.46
C LEU A 279 16.58 19.64 -5.89
N LYS A 280 17.17 20.02 -4.78
CA LYS A 280 16.99 21.32 -4.15
C LYS A 280 18.04 22.24 -4.76
N GLY A 281 17.57 23.27 -5.46
CA GLY A 281 18.42 24.28 -6.11
C GLY A 281 19.24 25.11 -5.14
#